data_AF-A0AAE3H1U5-F1
#
_entry.id   AF-A0AAE3H1U5-F1
#
_cell.length_a   1.000
_cell.length_b   1.000
_cell.length_c   1.000
_cell.angle_alpha   90.00
_cell.angle_beta   90.00
_cell.angle_gamma   90.00
#
_symmetry.space_group_name_H-M   'P 1'
#
loop_
_entity.id
_entity.type
_entity.pdbx_description
1 polymer ?
#
loop_
_entity_poly.entity_id
_entity_poly.type
_entity_poly.pdbx_seq_one_letter_code
_entity_poly.pdbx_strand_id
1 'polypeptide(L)'
;MKISRLFHLFVVILGCSSPKVELTKANKIHLENAAIFEVLENKLDSLLKISTNETQNNDLQNLNHELKELEENMVEVPGFEHEHHHEGHNHSHAAPINYTDDQILAIQKEVKSELLKIKTKIENFK
;
A
#
# COMPACT_ATOMS: atom_id res chain seq x y z
N MET A 1 53.15 37.08 16.48
CA MET A 1 51.94 37.32 17.31
C MET A 1 50.72 37.08 16.43
N LYS A 2 50.00 35.98 16.66
CA LYS A 2 48.65 35.90 17.28
C LYS A 2 47.51 35.99 16.24
N ILE A 3 47.01 34.81 15.85
CA ILE A 3 45.60 34.32 15.86
C ILE A 3 44.56 35.43 15.55
N SER A 4 43.69 35.32 14.54
CA SER A 4 42.49 34.50 14.72
C SER A 4 41.65 34.36 13.46
N ARG A 5 41.12 33.15 13.28
CA ARG A 5 40.12 32.72 12.30
C ARG A 5 38.73 33.12 12.78
N LEU A 6 37.83 33.49 11.87
CA LEU A 6 36.40 33.46 12.14
C LEU A 6 35.60 33.13 10.87
N PHE A 7 35.74 31.89 10.40
CA PHE A 7 34.81 31.28 9.45
C PHE A 7 33.61 30.76 10.26
N HIS A 8 32.54 31.54 10.37
CA HIS A 8 31.28 31.04 10.92
C HIS A 8 30.53 30.25 9.85
N LEU A 9 30.87 28.97 9.75
CA LEU A 9 30.09 27.97 9.03
C LEU A 9 28.86 27.66 9.90
N PHE A 10 27.73 28.31 9.63
CA PHE A 10 26.45 27.99 10.25
C PHE A 10 25.93 26.69 9.61
N VAL A 11 26.40 25.55 10.11
CA VAL A 11 25.88 24.23 9.75
C VAL A 11 24.50 24.11 10.41
N VAL A 12 23.45 24.35 9.64
CA VAL A 12 22.09 23.98 10.01
C VAL A 12 22.03 22.46 9.96
N ILE A 13 22.11 21.83 11.12
CA ILE A 13 21.94 20.39 11.27
C ILE A 13 20.45 20.11 11.03
N LEU A 14 20.11 19.63 9.83
CA LEU A 14 18.82 19.01 9.54
C LEU A 14 18.71 17.77 10.44
N GLY A 15 17.94 17.89 11.52
CA GLY A 15 17.57 16.75 12.35
C GLY A 15 16.56 15.88 11.60
N CYS A 16 17.03 14.89 10.85
CA CYS A 16 16.17 13.79 10.42
C CYS A 16 15.77 12.99 11.67
N SER A 17 14.58 13.22 12.21
CA SER A 17 14.01 12.31 13.22
C SER A 17 13.70 10.98 12.55
N SER A 18 14.18 9.88 13.11
CA SER A 18 13.81 8.53 12.67
C SER A 18 12.28 8.38 12.60
N PRO A 19 11.74 7.64 11.61
CA PRO A 19 10.30 7.40 11.51
C PRO A 19 9.74 6.81 12.80
N LYS A 20 8.50 7.15 13.13
CA LYS A 20 7.82 6.59 14.30
C LYS A 20 7.67 5.08 14.17
N VAL A 21 7.61 4.38 15.31
CA VAL A 21 7.54 2.92 15.36
C VAL A 21 6.27 2.41 14.67
N GLU A 22 5.16 3.09 14.85
CA GLU A 22 3.85 2.79 14.27
C GLU A 22 3.91 2.89 12.75
N LEU A 23 4.47 3.98 12.21
CA LEU A 23 4.63 4.18 10.76
C LEU A 23 5.60 3.18 10.14
N THR A 24 6.67 2.82 10.84
CA THR A 24 7.59 1.76 10.37
C THR A 24 6.88 0.41 10.25
N LYS A 25 6.03 0.08 11.23
CA LYS A 25 5.20 -1.13 11.18
C LYS A 25 4.14 -1.04 10.07
N ALA A 26 3.51 0.11 9.92
CA ALA A 26 2.51 0.34 8.90
C ALA A 26 3.11 0.18 7.50
N ASN A 27 4.29 0.77 7.24
CA ASN A 27 4.98 0.63 5.95
C ASN A 27 5.34 -0.83 5.64
N LYS A 28 5.84 -1.58 6.64
CA LYS A 28 6.10 -3.00 6.44
C LYS A 28 4.84 -3.75 5.98
N ILE A 29 3.70 -3.47 6.60
CA ILE A 29 2.43 -4.08 6.23
C ILE A 29 1.94 -3.57 4.86
N HIS A 30 2.13 -2.29 4.54
CA HIS A 30 1.81 -1.71 3.24
C HIS A 30 2.53 -2.44 2.11
N LEU A 31 3.84 -2.64 2.23
CA LEU A 31 4.63 -3.40 1.24
C LEU A 31 4.17 -4.86 1.12
N GLU A 32 3.83 -5.50 2.24
CA GLU A 32 3.25 -6.85 2.22
C GLU A 32 1.88 -6.88 1.54
N ASN A 33 1.04 -5.87 1.76
CA ASN A 33 -0.28 -5.75 1.15
C ASN A 33 -0.18 -5.53 -0.36
N ALA A 34 0.70 -4.62 -0.81
CA ALA A 34 0.95 -4.37 -2.23
C ALA A 34 1.42 -5.64 -2.96
N ALA A 35 2.37 -6.38 -2.37
CA ALA A 35 2.82 -7.65 -2.95
C ALA A 35 1.71 -8.71 -2.99
N ILE A 36 0.84 -8.78 -1.97
CA ILE A 36 -0.32 -9.69 -1.99
C ILE A 36 -1.30 -9.26 -3.09
N PHE A 37 -1.62 -7.97 -3.18
CA PHE A 37 -2.52 -7.41 -4.18
C PHE A 37 -2.08 -7.79 -5.59
N GLU A 38 -0.81 -7.52 -5.95
CA GLU A 38 -0.26 -7.85 -7.27
C GLU A 38 -0.40 -9.34 -7.61
N VAL A 39 -0.15 -10.23 -6.64
CA VAL A 39 -0.30 -11.68 -6.84
C VAL A 39 -1.77 -12.06 -7.04
N LEU A 40 -2.69 -11.46 -6.28
CA LEU A 40 -4.13 -11.75 -6.39
C LEU A 40 -4.72 -11.21 -7.69
N GLU A 41 -4.33 -10.00 -8.10
CA GLU A 41 -4.76 -9.37 -9.35
C GLU A 41 -4.34 -10.24 -10.55
N ASN A 42 -3.06 -10.59 -10.65
CA ASN A 42 -2.54 -11.47 -11.70
C ASN A 42 -3.27 -12.83 -11.76
N LYS A 43 -3.63 -13.39 -10.59
CA LYS A 43 -4.36 -14.65 -10.51
C LYS A 43 -5.81 -14.51 -10.96
N LEU A 44 -6.51 -13.45 -10.54
CA LEU A 44 -7.87 -13.16 -10.99
C LEU A 44 -7.93 -12.89 -12.49
N ASP A 45 -6.98 -12.10 -13.02
CA ASP A 45 -6.84 -11.86 -14.45
C ASP A 45 -6.67 -13.15 -15.25
N SER A 46 -5.84 -14.06 -14.74
CA SER A 46 -5.64 -15.38 -15.35
C SER A 46 -6.92 -16.22 -15.33
N LEU A 47 -7.65 -16.22 -14.21
CA LEU A 47 -8.91 -16.95 -14.06
C LEU A 47 -10.01 -16.38 -14.97
N LEU A 48 -10.13 -15.06 -15.07
CA LEU A 48 -11.09 -14.38 -15.93
C LEU A 48 -10.87 -14.70 -17.41
N LYS A 49 -9.60 -14.82 -17.84
CA LYS A 49 -9.24 -15.18 -19.23
C LYS A 49 -9.61 -16.61 -19.60
N ILE A 50 -9.64 -17.54 -18.64
CA ILE A 50 -9.91 -18.97 -18.90
C ILE A 50 -11.35 -19.39 -18.54
N SER A 51 -12.07 -18.57 -17.77
CA SER A 51 -13.45 -18.88 -17.37
C SER A 51 -14.40 -18.85 -18.57
N THR A 52 -15.03 -19.98 -18.86
CA THR A 52 -16.03 -20.12 -19.93
C THR A 52 -17.47 -20.16 -19.42
N ASN A 53 -17.67 -20.22 -18.10
CA ASN A 53 -18.98 -20.25 -17.47
C ASN A 53 -19.37 -18.84 -17.01
N GLU A 54 -20.56 -18.38 -17.39
CA GLU A 54 -21.04 -17.03 -17.10
C GLU A 54 -21.15 -16.74 -15.59
N THR A 55 -21.67 -17.69 -14.80
CA THR A 55 -21.75 -17.56 -13.34
C THR A 55 -20.35 -17.44 -12.73
N GLN A 56 -19.42 -18.31 -13.11
CA GLN A 56 -18.04 -18.24 -12.64
C GLN A 56 -17.37 -16.92 -13.05
N ASN A 57 -17.63 -16.43 -14.26
CA ASN A 57 -17.10 -15.15 -14.73
C ASN A 57 -17.61 -13.99 -13.87
N ASN A 58 -18.92 -13.94 -13.59
CA ASN A 58 -19.51 -12.92 -12.73
C ASN A 58 -18.92 -12.96 -11.30
N ASP A 59 -18.75 -14.14 -10.73
CA ASP A 59 -18.14 -14.29 -9.40
C ASP A 59 -16.69 -13.80 -9.38
N LEU A 60 -15.89 -14.10 -10.41
CA LEU A 60 -14.52 -13.61 -10.54
C LEU A 60 -14.47 -12.09 -10.76
N GLN A 61 -15.41 -11.52 -11.52
CA GLN A 61 -15.51 -10.06 -11.70
C GLN A 61 -15.85 -9.36 -10.38
N ASN A 62 -16.74 -9.94 -9.59
CA ASN A 62 -17.06 -9.42 -8.25
C ASN A 62 -15.83 -9.46 -7.33
N LEU A 63 -15.07 -10.57 -7.33
CA LEU A 63 -13.82 -10.66 -6.57
C LEU A 63 -12.77 -9.65 -7.04
N ASN A 64 -12.68 -9.41 -8.34
CA ASN A 64 -11.77 -8.41 -8.91
C ASN A 64 -12.17 -6.98 -8.51
N HIS A 65 -13.47 -6.70 -8.48
CA HIS A 65 -13.97 -5.42 -7.99
C HIS A 65 -13.69 -5.22 -6.49
N GLU A 66 -13.99 -6.22 -5.65
CA GLU A 66 -13.65 -6.20 -4.21
C GLU A 66 -12.15 -5.96 -4.00
N LEU A 67 -11.29 -6.61 -4.80
CA LEU A 67 -9.84 -6.46 -4.70
C LEU A 67 -9.41 -5.01 -5.00
N LYS A 68 -9.93 -4.41 -6.07
CA LYS A 68 -9.63 -3.01 -6.45
C LYS A 68 -10.11 -1.99 -5.41
N GLU A 69 -11.26 -2.22 -4.80
CA GLU A 69 -11.72 -1.36 -3.70
C GLU A 69 -10.77 -1.43 -2.47
N LEU A 70 -10.14 -2.58 -2.21
CA LEU A 70 -9.15 -2.69 -1.13
C LEU A 70 -7.85 -1.94 -1.43
N GLU A 71 -7.42 -1.87 -2.70
CA GLU A 71 -6.28 -1.05 -3.12
C GLU A 71 -6.54 0.42 -2.83
N GLU A 72 -7.73 0.91 -3.17
CA GLU A 72 -8.12 2.30 -2.90
C GLU A 72 -8.19 2.63 -1.40
N ASN A 73 -8.51 1.63 -0.57
CA ASN A 73 -8.50 1.74 0.89
C ASN A 73 -7.10 1.65 1.50
N MET A 74 -6.08 1.25 0.74
CA MET A 74 -4.71 1.17 1.19
C MET A 74 -4.09 2.57 1.23
N VAL A 75 -4.16 3.21 2.40
CA VAL A 75 -3.60 4.54 2.61
C VAL A 75 -2.07 4.54 2.54
N GLU A 76 -1.50 5.58 1.92
CA GLU A 76 -0.05 5.81 1.91
C GLU A 76 0.51 5.99 3.33
N VAL A 77 1.77 5.60 3.52
CA VAL A 77 2.45 5.69 4.82
C VAL A 77 3.42 6.89 4.81
N PRO A 78 3.13 7.99 5.53
CA PRO A 78 3.99 9.17 5.54
C PRO A 78 5.43 8.86 5.94
N GLY A 79 6.38 9.48 5.22
CA GLY A 79 7.81 9.31 5.47
C GLY A 79 8.44 8.07 4.85
N PHE A 80 7.66 7.28 4.09
CA PHE A 80 8.14 6.21 3.24
C PHE A 80 7.63 6.51 1.82
N GLU A 81 8.50 7.01 0.96
CA GLU A 81 8.17 7.17 -0.46
C GLU A 81 8.42 5.84 -1.17
N HIS A 82 7.43 5.36 -1.91
CA HIS A 82 7.52 4.16 -2.73
C HIS A 82 7.07 4.52 -4.15
N GLU A 83 7.81 4.07 -5.16
CA GLU A 83 7.35 4.17 -6.55
C GLU A 83 6.36 3.04 -6.82
N HIS A 84 5.08 3.37 -6.89
CA HIS A 84 4.04 2.46 -7.37
C HIS A 84 4.21 2.25 -8.88
N HIS A 85 4.89 1.19 -9.30
CA HIS A 85 4.99 0.77 -10.70
C HIS A 85 3.72 0.04 -11.16
N HIS A 86 2.55 0.69 -11.05
CA HIS A 86 1.33 0.21 -11.68
C HIS A 86 1.09 1.06 -12.95
N GLU A 87 1.56 0.59 -14.10
CA GLU A 87 1.13 1.12 -15.40
C GLU A 87 -0.35 0.78 -15.61
N GLY A 88 -1.29 1.69 -15.27
CA GLY A 88 -2.65 1.51 -15.79
C GLY A 88 -3.82 2.21 -15.13
N HIS A 89 -3.73 2.73 -13.90
CA HIS A 89 -4.92 3.28 -13.25
C HIS A 89 -4.62 4.61 -12.54
N ASN A 90 -5.17 5.71 -13.08
CA ASN A 90 -5.21 7.01 -12.42
C ASN A 90 -6.18 6.94 -11.24
N HIS A 91 -5.76 6.37 -10.11
CA HIS A 91 -6.52 6.49 -8.87
C HIS A 91 -6.38 7.93 -8.38
N SER A 92 -7.46 8.70 -8.51
CA SER A 92 -7.54 10.04 -7.92
C SER A 92 -7.60 9.87 -6.41
N HIS A 93 -6.44 9.89 -5.73
CA HIS A 93 -6.39 9.94 -4.27
C HIS A 93 -7.20 11.18 -3.83
N ALA A 94 -8.38 10.96 -3.27
CA ALA A 94 -9.17 12.02 -2.65
C ALA A 94 -8.30 12.77 -1.62
N ALA A 95 -8.61 14.05 -1.37
CA ALA A 95 -7.83 14.90 -0.47
C ALA A 95 -7.40 14.13 0.78
N PRO A 96 -6.10 14.16 1.15
CA PRO A 96 -5.55 13.25 2.15
C PRO A 96 -6.32 13.40 3.45
N ILE A 97 -7.10 12.39 3.80
CA ILE A 97 -7.67 12.26 5.12
C ILE A 97 -6.48 12.14 6.07
N ASN A 98 -6.36 13.10 6.99
CA ASN A 98 -5.27 13.08 7.98
C ASN A 98 -5.58 12.03 9.05
N TYR A 99 -5.09 10.81 8.82
CA TYR A 99 -5.09 9.73 9.80
C TYR A 99 -3.94 9.91 10.81
N THR A 100 -4.18 9.52 12.06
CA THR A 100 -3.10 9.37 13.04
C THR A 100 -2.22 8.16 12.70
N ASP A 101 -0.99 8.12 13.22
CA ASP A 101 -0.07 6.99 12.98
C ASP A 101 -0.69 5.64 13.38
N ASP A 102 -1.45 5.60 14.49
CA ASP A 102 -2.18 4.42 14.94
C ASP A 102 -3.31 4.03 14.00
N GLN A 103 -4.02 5.02 13.43
CA GLN A 103 -5.08 4.78 12.45
C GLN A 103 -4.50 4.22 11.15
N ILE A 104 -3.38 4.76 10.66
CA ILE A 104 -2.68 4.24 9.48
C ILE A 104 -2.27 2.78 9.71
N LEU A 105 -1.68 2.48 10.88
CA LEU A 105 -1.33 1.10 11.23
C LEU A 105 -2.57 0.18 11.32
N ALA A 106 -3.69 0.67 11.84
CA ALA A 106 -4.94 -0.08 11.93
C ALA A 106 -5.51 -0.39 10.55
N ILE A 107 -5.59 0.63 9.67
CA ILE A 107 -6.06 0.49 8.29
C ILE A 107 -5.20 -0.55 7.54
N GLN A 108 -3.87 -0.46 7.63
CA GLN A 108 -2.98 -1.40 6.97
C GLN A 108 -3.21 -2.86 7.43
N LYS A 109 -3.50 -3.08 8.72
CA LYS A 109 -3.85 -4.41 9.25
C LYS A 109 -5.22 -4.89 8.77
N GLU A 110 -6.20 -3.98 8.69
CA GLU A 110 -7.54 -4.28 8.21
C GLU A 110 -7.51 -4.69 6.74
N VAL A 111 -6.86 -3.89 5.89
CA VAL A 111 -6.65 -4.21 4.47
C VAL A 111 -5.98 -5.57 4.32
N LYS A 112 -4.93 -5.86 5.11
CA LYS A 112 -4.28 -7.18 5.11
C LYS A 112 -5.26 -8.30 5.42
N SER A 113 -6.11 -8.13 6.42
CA SER A 113 -7.12 -9.10 6.81
C SER A 113 -8.08 -9.39 5.66
N GLU A 114 -8.57 -8.35 4.98
CA GLU A 114 -9.50 -8.49 3.86
C GLU A 114 -8.83 -9.12 2.62
N LEU A 115 -7.60 -8.73 2.30
CA LEU A 115 -6.82 -9.36 1.23
C LEU A 115 -6.65 -10.87 1.46
N LEU A 116 -6.41 -11.30 2.69
CA LEU A 116 -6.31 -12.72 3.03
C LEU A 116 -7.66 -13.46 2.89
N LYS A 117 -8.79 -12.78 3.08
CA LYS A 117 -10.11 -13.36 2.78
C LYS A 117 -10.31 -13.54 1.28
N ILE A 118 -9.99 -12.52 0.47
CA ILE A 118 -10.05 -12.62 -0.99
C ILE A 118 -9.14 -13.74 -1.50
N LYS A 119 -7.90 -13.81 -0.98
CA LYS A 119 -6.98 -14.92 -1.27
C LYS A 119 -7.64 -16.27 -1.03
N THR A 120 -8.26 -16.45 0.13
CA THR A 120 -8.96 -17.70 0.48
C THR A 120 -10.13 -17.99 -0.47
N LYS A 121 -10.90 -16.97 -0.89
CA LYS A 121 -11.98 -17.15 -1.88
C LYS A 121 -11.41 -17.62 -3.23
N ILE A 122 -10.32 -17.00 -3.70
CA ILE A 122 -9.65 -17.36 -4.97
C ILE A 122 -9.04 -18.76 -4.91
N GLU A 123 -8.41 -19.14 -3.80
CA GLU A 123 -7.81 -20.47 -3.63
C GLU A 123 -8.85 -21.59 -3.59
N ASN A 124 -10.07 -21.29 -3.14
CA ASN A 124 -11.19 -22.22 -3.13
C ASN A 124 -12.03 -22.18 -4.42
N PHE A 125 -11.70 -21.29 -5.35
CA PHE A 125 -12.41 -21.18 -6.63
C PHE A 125 -12.09 -22.42 -7.49
N LYS A 126 -13.14 -23.17 -7.86
CA LYS A 126 -13.07 -24.42 -8.63
C LYS A 126 -13.86 -24.30 -9.92
#